data_AF-A0AB40BFJ7-F1
#
_entry.id   AF-A0AB40BFJ7-F1
#
_cell.length_a   1.000
_cell.length_b   1.000
_cell.length_c   1.000
_cell.angle_alpha   90.00
_cell.angle_beta   90.00
_cell.angle_gamma   90.00
#
_symmetry.space_group_name_H-M   'P 1'
#
loop_
_entity.id
_entity.type
_entity.pdbx_description
1 polymer ?
#
loop_
_entity_poly.entity_id
_entity_poly.type
_entity_poly.pdbx_seq_one_letter_code
_entity_poly.pdbx_strand_id
1 'polypeptide(L)'
;MSSRRSRSRPSSSSRITDEQIIDLISKLQTLLPEAHTRNNDRVPASKVLQDTCNYIRSLHQEVDDLSERLSELLATTGTNSAQAAIIRSLFM
;
A
#
# COMPACT_ATOMS: atom_id res chain seq x y z
N MET A 1 25.01 -6.10 52.26
CA MET A 1 23.77 -6.20 51.47
C MET A 1 23.97 -5.49 50.14
N SER A 2 23.59 -6.16 49.06
CA SER A 2 23.78 -5.80 47.66
C SER A 2 23.02 -4.54 47.25
N SER A 3 23.59 -3.73 46.37
CA SER A 3 22.80 -2.91 45.44
C SER A 3 23.57 -2.74 44.14
N ARG A 4 23.45 -3.77 43.29
CA ARG A 4 23.81 -3.73 41.87
C ARG A 4 22.91 -2.69 41.22
N ARG A 5 23.46 -1.51 40.94
CA ARG A 5 22.75 -0.46 40.21
C ARG A 5 22.70 -0.89 38.75
N SER A 6 21.64 -1.61 38.38
CA SER A 6 21.30 -1.94 37.01
C SER A 6 21.14 -0.65 36.23
N ARG A 7 22.18 -0.28 35.48
CA ARG A 7 22.11 0.79 34.48
C ARG A 7 21.23 0.28 33.36
N SER A 8 19.98 0.72 33.35
CA SER A 8 19.10 0.64 32.20
C SER A 8 19.82 1.28 31.03
N ARG A 9 20.28 0.44 30.09
CA ARG A 9 20.71 0.90 28.77
C ARG A 9 19.49 1.56 28.14
N PRO A 10 19.53 2.85 27.76
CA PRO A 10 18.49 3.40 26.93
C PRO A 10 18.46 2.54 25.67
N SER A 11 17.30 1.92 25.42
CA SER A 11 17.01 1.27 24.17
C SER A 11 17.30 2.29 23.07
N SER A 12 18.36 2.04 22.32
CA SER A 12 18.66 2.78 21.11
C SER A 12 17.44 2.59 20.20
N SER A 13 16.54 3.57 20.19
CA SER A 13 15.58 3.72 19.11
C SER A 13 16.42 3.64 17.84
N SER A 14 16.24 2.56 17.08
CA SER A 14 17.00 2.28 15.87
C SER A 14 16.76 3.45 14.93
N ARG A 15 17.72 4.37 14.89
CA ARG A 15 17.64 5.53 14.02
C ARG A 15 17.58 4.99 12.59
N ILE A 16 16.52 5.36 11.88
CA ILE A 16 16.37 5.02 10.46
C ILE A 16 17.62 5.54 9.75
N THR A 17 18.28 4.67 8.99
CA THR A 17 19.51 5.03 8.26
C THR A 17 19.16 5.48 6.84
N ASP A 18 20.04 6.29 6.24
CA ASP A 18 19.83 6.78 4.86
C ASP A 18 19.77 5.63 3.85
N GLU A 19 20.50 4.54 4.10
CA GLU A 19 20.45 3.33 3.27
C GLU A 19 19.06 2.67 3.31
N GLN A 20 18.42 2.64 4.49
CA GLN A 20 17.06 2.12 4.63
C GLN A 20 16.05 2.99 3.88
N ILE A 21 16.26 4.31 3.87
CA ILE A 21 15.42 5.26 3.12
C ILE A 21 15.59 5.04 1.62
N ILE A 22 16.82 4.87 1.14
CA ILE A 22 17.12 4.62 -0.28
C ILE A 22 16.54 3.26 -0.74
N ASP A 23 16.67 2.21 0.06
CA ASP A 23 16.09 0.89 -0.23
C ASP A 23 14.56 0.98 -0.31
N LEU A 24 13.92 1.70 0.62
CA LEU A 24 12.48 1.91 0.61
C LEU A 24 12.03 2.66 -0.66
N ILE A 25 12.71 3.74 -1.04
CA ILE A 25 12.40 4.49 -2.26
C ILE A 25 12.55 3.60 -3.49
N SER A 26 13.59 2.77 -3.54
CA SER A 26 13.83 1.83 -4.64
C SER A 26 12.69 0.81 -4.76
N LYS A 27 12.23 0.26 -3.63
CA LYS A 27 11.06 -0.64 -3.59
C LYS A 27 9.79 0.07 -4.05
N LEU A 28 9.55 1.30 -3.61
CA LEU A 28 8.39 2.08 -4.05
C LEU A 28 8.39 2.31 -5.56
N GLN A 29 9.55 2.60 -6.16
CA GLN A 29 9.67 2.73 -7.61
C GLN A 29 9.24 1.44 -8.32
N THR A 30 9.63 0.25 -7.84
CA THR A 30 9.24 -1.02 -8.48
C THR A 30 7.73 -1.32 -8.44
N LEU A 31 6.98 -0.64 -7.57
CA LEU A 31 5.53 -0.84 -7.44
C LEU A 31 4.73 0.18 -8.24
N LEU A 32 5.38 1.23 -8.76
CA LEU A 32 4.71 2.29 -9.50
C LEU A 32 4.59 1.93 -10.99
N PRO A 33 3.37 2.04 -11.57
CA PRO A 33 3.17 1.76 -13.00
C PRO A 33 3.98 2.71 -13.90
N GLU A 34 4.11 3.98 -13.50
CA GLU A 34 4.83 5.02 -14.25
C GLU A 34 6.37 4.98 -14.08
N ALA A 35 6.88 4.30 -13.06
CA ALA A 35 8.33 4.20 -12.84
C ALA A 35 9.00 3.24 -13.83
N HIS A 36 8.23 2.37 -14.48
CA HIS A 36 8.73 1.41 -15.46
C HIS A 36 9.00 2.02 -16.84
N THR A 37 8.34 3.13 -17.19
CA THR A 37 8.43 3.74 -18.52
C THR A 37 9.47 4.84 -18.61
N ARG A 38 9.79 5.50 -17.48
CA ARG A 38 10.74 6.61 -17.45
C ARG A 38 12.13 6.15 -17.03
N ASN A 39 12.81 5.56 -18.01
CA ASN A 39 14.24 5.25 -18.05
C ASN A 39 15.11 6.17 -17.18
N ASN A 40 15.78 5.58 -16.19
CA ASN A 40 17.13 5.86 -15.67
C ASN A 40 17.54 7.30 -15.26
N ASP A 41 16.66 8.29 -15.38
CA ASP A 41 16.93 9.63 -14.91
C ASP A 41 16.66 9.69 -13.41
N ARG A 42 17.53 10.34 -12.65
CA ARG A 42 17.52 10.37 -11.18
C ARG A 42 16.26 11.09 -10.67
N VAL A 43 15.12 10.37 -10.60
CA VAL A 43 13.86 10.89 -10.10
C VAL A 43 14.04 11.28 -8.63
N PRO A 44 13.69 12.51 -8.23
CA PRO A 44 13.83 12.92 -6.83
C PRO A 44 12.92 12.09 -5.93
N ALA A 45 13.42 11.74 -4.74
CA ALA A 45 12.69 10.95 -3.75
C ALA A 45 11.29 11.51 -3.45
N SER A 46 11.16 12.84 -3.37
CA SER A 46 9.87 13.51 -3.16
C SER A 46 8.86 13.22 -4.27
N LYS A 47 9.31 13.08 -5.51
CA LYS A 47 8.45 12.74 -6.65
C LYS A 47 8.00 11.28 -6.58
N VAL A 48 8.91 10.36 -6.25
CA VAL A 48 8.56 8.94 -6.03
C VAL A 48 7.49 8.83 -4.94
N LEU A 49 7.69 9.48 -3.79
CA LEU A 49 6.73 9.44 -2.69
C LEU A 49 5.38 10.04 -3.10
N GLN A 50 5.39 11.15 -3.83
CA GLN A 50 4.17 11.78 -4.33
C GLN A 50 3.41 10.85 -5.29
N ASP A 51 4.12 10.21 -6.20
CA ASP A 51 3.53 9.29 -7.17
C ASP A 51 3.00 8.04 -6.48
N THR A 52 3.69 7.52 -5.46
CA THR A 52 3.18 6.45 -4.57
C THR A 52 1.88 6.87 -3.90
N CYS A 53 1.82 8.06 -3.30
CA CYS A 53 0.60 8.54 -2.65
C CYS A 53 -0.56 8.75 -3.65
N ASN A 54 -0.25 9.11 -4.89
CA ASN A 54 -1.26 9.25 -5.94
C ASN A 54 -1.77 7.89 -6.40
N TYR A 55 -0.87 6.92 -6.57
CA TYR A 55 -1.23 5.57 -6.97
C TYR A 55 -2.04 4.83 -5.91
N ILE A 56 -1.70 4.99 -4.62
CA ILE A 56 -2.53 4.47 -3.54
C ILE A 56 -3.93 5.08 -3.61
N ARG A 57 -4.05 6.39 -3.83
CA ARG A 57 -5.36 7.04 -3.97
C ARG A 57 -6.16 6.53 -5.17
N SER A 58 -5.52 6.32 -6.31
CA SER A 58 -6.21 5.76 -7.49
C SER A 58 -6.64 4.32 -7.24
N LEU A 59 -5.81 3.49 -6.62
CA LEU A 59 -6.17 2.11 -6.27
C LEU A 59 -7.36 2.05 -5.31
N HIS A 60 -7.40 2.91 -4.29
CA HIS A 60 -8.55 3.01 -3.40
C HIS A 60 -9.82 3.40 -4.17
N GLN A 61 -9.73 4.39 -5.05
CA GLN A 61 -10.85 4.80 -5.88
C GLN A 61 -11.32 3.69 -6.82
N GLU A 62 -10.39 2.98 -7.49
CA GLU A 62 -10.73 1.85 -8.37
C GLU A 62 -11.43 0.72 -7.60
N VAL A 63 -10.99 0.44 -6.37
CA VAL A 63 -11.64 -0.54 -5.49
C VAL A 63 -13.06 -0.08 -5.13
N ASP A 64 -13.23 1.19 -4.77
CA ASP A 64 -14.55 1.76 -4.42
C ASP A 64 -15.49 1.73 -5.64
N ASP A 65 -15.04 2.18 -6.81
CA ASP A 65 -15.80 2.19 -8.06
C ASP A 65 -16.20 0.76 -8.51
N LEU A 66 -15.27 -0.20 -8.39
CA LEU A 66 -15.54 -1.61 -8.67
C LEU A 66 -16.55 -2.19 -7.68
N SER A 67 -16.44 -1.84 -6.40
CA SER A 67 -17.36 -2.28 -5.35
C SER A 67 -18.79 -1.76 -5.59
N GLU A 68 -18.93 -0.50 -5.97
CA GLU A 68 -20.22 0.10 -6.33
C GLU A 68 -20.82 -0.59 -7.55
N ARG A 69 -20.05 -0.73 -8.65
CA ARG A 69 -20.51 -1.39 -9.87
C ARG A 69 -20.92 -2.85 -9.64
N LEU A 70 -20.19 -3.58 -8.78
CA LEU A 70 -20.57 -4.94 -8.38
C LEU A 70 -21.87 -4.94 -7.56
N SER A 71 -22.05 -3.98 -6.66
CA SER A 71 -23.27 -3.81 -5.87
C SER A 71 -24.48 -3.54 -6.76
N GLU A 72 -24.33 -2.69 -7.78
CA GLU A 72 -25.35 -2.43 -8.79
C GLU A 72 -25.67 -3.70 -9.59
N LEU A 73 -24.66 -4.40 -10.10
CA LEU A 73 -24.83 -5.64 -10.86
C LEU A 73 -25.56 -6.73 -10.05
N LEU A 74 -25.28 -6.81 -8.74
CA LEU A 74 -25.99 -7.68 -7.81
C LEU A 74 -27.45 -7.27 -7.58
N ALA A 75 -27.74 -5.97 -7.59
CA ALA A 75 -29.11 -5.47 -7.46
C ALA A 75 -29.92 -5.69 -8.74
N THR A 76 -29.29 -5.57 -9.92
CA THR A 76 -29.94 -5.80 -11.22
C THR A 76 -30.11 -7.28 -11.54
N THR A 77 -29.16 -8.12 -11.13
CA THR A 77 -29.22 -9.56 -11.32
C THR A 77 -30.04 -10.13 -10.17
N GLY A 78 -31.35 -10.25 -10.35
CA GLY A 78 -32.31 -10.69 -9.33
C GLY A 78 -31.76 -11.75 -8.37
N THR A 79 -32.07 -11.58 -7.09
CA THR A 79 -31.46 -12.18 -5.88
C THR A 79 -31.18 -13.70 -5.89
N ASN A 80 -31.76 -14.46 -6.83
CA ASN A 80 -31.64 -15.91 -7.00
C ASN A 80 -30.72 -16.39 -8.14
N SER A 81 -30.04 -15.50 -8.87
CA SER A 81 -29.09 -15.92 -9.89
C SER A 81 -27.85 -16.59 -9.28
N ALA A 82 -27.41 -17.71 -9.85
CA ALA A 82 -26.15 -18.36 -9.50
C ALA A 82 -24.93 -17.41 -9.63
N GLN A 83 -25.00 -16.42 -10.54
CA GLN A 83 -23.96 -15.39 -10.67
C GLN A 83 -23.91 -14.47 -9.45
N ALA A 84 -25.07 -14.12 -8.86
CA ALA A 84 -25.11 -13.32 -7.65
C ALA A 84 -24.52 -14.06 -6.44
N ALA A 85 -24.68 -15.38 -6.37
CA ALA A 85 -24.04 -16.20 -5.33
C ALA A 85 -22.51 -16.25 -5.48
N ILE A 86 -22.00 -16.37 -6.71
CA ILE A 86 -20.55 -16.34 -6.98
C ILE A 86 -19.96 -14.99 -6.59
N ILE A 87 -20.58 -13.88 -6.98
CA ILE A 87 -20.09 -12.53 -6.62
C ILE A 87 -20.10 -12.33 -5.10
N ARG A 88 -21.14 -12.79 -4.37
CA ARG A 88 -21.15 -12.74 -2.90
C ARG A 88 -20.04 -13.57 -2.26
N SER A 89 -19.65 -14.69 -2.86
CA SER A 89 -18.56 -15.53 -2.35
C SER A 89 -17.17 -14.90 -2.50
N LEU A 90 -17.01 -13.92 -3.40
CA LEU A 90 -15.76 -13.17 -3.58
C LEU A 90 -15.59 -12.02 -2.56
N PHE A 91 -16.67 -11.67 -1.84
CA PHE A 91 -16.68 -10.65 -0.78
C PHE A 91 -16.46 -11.24 0.64
N MET A 92 -16.21 -12.56 0.74
CA MET A 92 -15.82 -13.29 1.97
C MET A 92 -14.32 -13.54 1.98
#